data_AF-A0A6M2AF38-F1
#
_entry.id   AF-A0A6M2AF38-F1
#
_cell.length_a   1.000
_cell.length_b   1.000
_cell.length_c   1.000
_cell.angle_alpha   90.00
_cell.angle_beta   90.00
_cell.angle_gamma   90.00
#
_symmetry.space_group_name_H-M   'P 1'
#
loop_
_entity.id
_entity.type
_entity.pdbx_description
1 polymer ?
#
loop_
_entity_poly.entity_id
_entity_poly.type
_entity_poly.pdbx_seq_one_letter_code
_entity_poly.pdbx_strand_id
1 'polypeptide(L)'
;LKMKQSTLHQDLAKYQNQLYQILNQANYFFIQKMSSNISKASEAIAENKKLDLVLNKEACFYNNPKIDITELVINQMDKNFDKETAKNETENKDNSTASAEENQTPKVGLNDMPKRAS
;
A
#
# COMPACT_ATOMS: atom_id res chain seq x y z
N LEU A 1 -40.81 -12.62 -6.94
CA LEU A 1 -40.22 -11.86 -5.81
C LEU A 1 -39.19 -12.66 -5.01
N LYS A 2 -39.54 -13.85 -4.50
CA LYS A 2 -38.65 -14.72 -3.69
C LYS A 2 -37.32 -15.10 -4.37
N MET A 3 -37.35 -15.45 -5.66
CA MET A 3 -36.14 -15.72 -6.46
C MET A 3 -35.16 -14.54 -6.44
N LYS A 4 -35.64 -13.32 -6.72
CA LYS A 4 -34.81 -12.10 -6.72
C LYS A 4 -34.19 -11.84 -5.34
N GLN A 5 -34.95 -12.07 -4.27
CA GLN A 5 -34.46 -11.93 -2.91
C GLN A 5 -33.38 -12.97 -2.57
N SER A 6 -33.58 -14.23 -2.97
CA SER A 6 -32.57 -15.28 -2.79
C SER A 6 -31.28 -14.98 -3.55
N THR A 7 -31.38 -14.52 -4.80
CA THR A 7 -30.22 -14.10 -5.59
C THR A 7 -29.49 -12.93 -4.91
N LEU A 8 -30.24 -11.93 -4.42
CA LEU A 8 -29.65 -10.78 -3.74
C LEU A 8 -28.88 -11.18 -2.48
N HIS A 9 -29.41 -12.14 -1.69
CA HIS A 9 -28.71 -12.66 -0.51
C HIS A 9 -27.44 -13.42 -0.89
N GLN A 10 -27.46 -14.19 -1.98
CA GLN A 10 -26.30 -14.90 -2.47
C GLN A 10 -25.21 -13.94 -2.96
N ASP A 11 -25.59 -12.89 -3.70
CA ASP A 11 -24.68 -11.84 -4.16
C ASP A 11 -24.09 -11.06 -2.99
N LEU A 12 -24.91 -10.72 -1.98
CA LEU A 12 -24.44 -10.05 -0.75
C LEU A 12 -23.41 -10.90 -0.02
N ALA A 13 -23.68 -12.20 0.17
CA ALA A 13 -22.74 -13.11 0.79
C ALA A 13 -21.44 -13.22 -0.02
N LYS A 14 -21.52 -13.26 -1.35
CA LYS A 14 -20.35 -13.26 -2.24
C LYS A 14 -19.51 -12.00 -2.07
N TYR A 15 -20.13 -10.82 -2.10
CA TYR A 15 -19.43 -9.55 -1.95
C TYR A 15 -18.79 -9.39 -0.57
N GLN A 16 -19.48 -9.84 0.48
CA GLN A 16 -18.90 -9.85 1.83
C GLN A 16 -17.64 -10.70 1.88
N ASN A 17 -17.67 -11.92 1.33
CA ASN A 17 -16.49 -12.79 1.28
C ASN A 17 -15.34 -12.16 0.48
N GLN A 18 -15.63 -11.56 -0.68
CA GLN A 18 -14.63 -10.86 -1.48
C GLN A 18 -14.02 -9.67 -0.74
N LEU A 19 -14.85 -8.88 -0.05
CA LEU A 19 -14.39 -7.75 0.75
C LEU A 19 -13.43 -8.20 1.85
N TYR A 20 -13.75 -9.28 2.57
CA TYR A 20 -12.86 -9.83 3.59
C TYR A 20 -11.52 -10.31 3.02
N GLN A 21 -11.53 -10.93 1.85
CA GLN A 21 -10.29 -11.37 1.19
C GLN A 21 -9.41 -10.18 0.82
N ILE A 22 -9.98 -9.15 0.19
CA ILE A 22 -9.25 -7.94 -0.21
C ILE A 22 -8.73 -7.20 1.03
N LEU A 23 -9.54 -7.09 2.08
CA LEU A 23 -9.15 -6.44 3.33
C LEU A 23 -7.96 -7.15 3.98
N ASN A 24 -7.99 -8.48 4.05
CA ASN A 24 -6.88 -9.27 4.60
C ASN A 24 -5.61 -9.12 3.76
N GLN A 25 -5.74 -9.11 2.43
CA GLN A 25 -4.61 -8.89 1.52
C GLN A 25 -4.01 -7.49 1.72
N ALA A 26 -4.85 -6.46 1.81
CA ALA A 26 -4.42 -5.09 2.06
C ALA A 26 -3.69 -4.98 3.40
N ASN A 27 -4.24 -5.56 4.47
CA ASN A 27 -3.60 -5.59 5.79
C ASN A 27 -2.21 -6.20 5.73
N TYR A 28 -2.06 -7.34 5.06
CA TYR A 28 -0.77 -7.99 4.92
C TYR A 28 0.22 -7.13 4.13
N PHE A 29 -0.24 -6.53 3.02
CA PHE A 29 0.57 -5.62 2.21
C PHE A 29 1.08 -4.43 3.03
N PHE A 30 0.21 -3.80 3.84
CA PHE A 30 0.61 -2.68 4.71
C PHE A 30 1.69 -3.10 5.72
N ILE A 31 1.51 -4.24 6.40
CA ILE A 31 2.49 -4.76 7.36
C ILE A 31 3.83 -5.03 6.68
N GLN A 32 3.83 -5.67 5.50
CA GLN A 32 5.05 -5.94 4.75
C GLN A 32 5.75 -4.65 4.32
N LYS A 33 5.01 -3.69 3.78
CA LYS A 33 5.57 -2.41 3.34
C LYS A 33 6.16 -1.63 4.52
N MET A 34 5.47 -1.60 5.64
CA MET A 34 5.95 -0.96 6.87
C MET A 34 7.22 -1.64 7.38
N SER A 35 7.23 -2.98 7.47
CA SER A 35 8.42 -3.75 7.88
C SER A 35 9.61 -3.50 6.96
N SER A 36 9.39 -3.43 5.64
CA SER A 36 10.45 -3.13 4.67
C SER A 36 11.01 -1.72 4.87
N ASN A 37 10.15 -0.73 5.08
CA ASN A 37 10.57 0.65 5.32
C ASN A 37 11.36 0.79 6.63
N ILE A 38 10.94 0.09 7.69
CA ILE A 38 11.67 0.04 8.97
C ILE A 38 13.05 -0.60 8.77
N SER A 39 13.16 -1.71 8.04
CA SER A 39 14.45 -2.37 7.77
C SER A 39 15.42 -1.41 7.07
N LYS A 40 14.97 -0.79 5.97
CA LYS A 40 15.80 0.16 5.20
C LYS A 40 16.27 1.36 6.03
N ALA A 41 15.37 1.94 6.83
CA ALA A 41 15.72 3.05 7.70
C ALA A 41 16.70 2.62 8.80
N SER A 42 16.51 1.42 9.37
CA SER A 42 17.38 0.85 10.39
C SER A 42 18.77 0.55 9.84
N GLU A 43 18.87 -0.04 8.64
CA GLU A 43 20.13 -0.28 7.93
C GLU A 43 20.88 1.02 7.67
N ALA A 44 20.21 2.05 7.14
CA ALA A 44 20.83 3.35 6.89
C ALA A 44 21.36 3.99 8.18
N ILE A 45 20.68 3.84 9.31
CA ILE A 45 21.16 4.35 10.60
C ILE A 45 22.33 3.53 11.12
N ALA A 46 22.25 2.20 11.00
CA ALA A 46 23.31 1.30 11.41
C ALA A 46 24.62 1.61 10.67
N GLU A 47 24.58 1.86 9.36
CA GLU A 47 25.73 2.30 8.57
C GLU A 47 26.26 3.66 9.05
N ASN A 48 25.39 4.66 9.21
CA ASN A 48 25.78 6.02 9.58
C ASN A 48 26.37 6.10 11.01
N LYS A 49 25.83 5.32 11.94
CA LYS A 49 26.26 5.29 13.34
C LYS A 49 27.25 4.17 13.66
N LYS A 50 27.61 3.36 12.66
CA LYS A 50 28.49 2.19 12.78
C LYS A 50 28.01 1.22 13.86
N LEU A 51 26.72 0.89 13.81
CA LEU A 51 26.11 -0.10 14.69
C LEU A 51 26.25 -1.48 14.04
N ASP A 52 26.78 -2.44 14.79
CA ASP A 52 26.92 -3.82 14.29
C ASP A 52 25.61 -4.60 14.33
N LEU A 53 24.65 -4.17 15.15
CA LEU A 53 23.41 -4.88 15.37
C LEU A 53 22.26 -3.94 15.74
N VAL A 54 21.11 -4.14 15.12
CA VAL A 54 19.83 -3.52 15.48
C VAL A 54 18.83 -4.65 15.76
N LEU A 55 18.15 -4.56 16.90
CA LEU A 55 17.18 -5.57 17.34
C LEU A 55 15.81 -4.92 17.56
N ASN A 56 14.75 -5.69 17.30
CA ASN A 56 13.42 -5.31 17.74
C ASN A 56 13.35 -5.35 19.27
N LYS A 57 12.81 -4.30 19.87
CA LYS A 57 12.59 -4.19 21.33
C LYS A 57 11.77 -5.36 21.88
N GLU A 58 10.80 -5.87 21.13
CA GLU A 58 9.96 -7.01 21.54
C GLU A 58 10.74 -8.33 21.63
N ALA A 59 11.90 -8.43 20.95
CA ALA A 59 12.77 -9.60 21.03
C ALA A 59 13.74 -9.55 22.23
N CYS A 60 13.76 -8.45 22.98
CA CYS A 60 14.67 -8.22 24.10
C CYS A 60 13.91 -8.33 25.43
N PHE A 61 14.47 -9.07 26.40
CA PHE A 61 13.94 -9.06 27.79
C PHE A 61 14.24 -7.75 28.52
N TYR A 62 15.35 -7.10 28.19
CA TYR A 62 15.78 -5.82 28.73
C TYR A 62 16.69 -5.11 27.74
N ASN A 63 16.54 -3.79 27.63
CA ASN A 63 17.46 -2.93 26.88
C ASN A 63 17.70 -1.62 27.64
N ASN A 64 18.92 -1.09 27.54
CA ASN A 64 19.22 0.23 28.09
C ASN A 64 18.53 1.31 27.24
N PRO A 65 17.73 2.25 27.81
CA PRO A 65 17.09 3.31 27.04
C PRO A 65 18.07 4.17 26.23
N LYS A 66 19.33 4.27 26.66
CA LYS A 66 20.37 5.04 25.96
C LYS A 66 20.79 4.45 24.61
N ILE A 67 20.51 3.17 24.37
CA ILE A 67 20.80 2.49 23.09
C ILE A 67 19.55 2.38 22.20
N ASP A 68 18.41 2.92 22.64
CA ASP A 68 17.20 2.94 21.86
C ASP A 68 17.35 3.95 20.71
N ILE A 69 17.26 3.45 19.48
CA ILE A 69 17.39 4.25 18.25
C ILE A 69 16.03 4.50 17.58
N THR A 70 14.91 4.15 18.22
CA THR A 70 13.56 4.21 17.60
C THR A 70 13.26 5.59 17.03
N GLU A 71 13.56 6.67 17.77
CA GLU A 71 13.36 8.04 17.27
C GLU A 71 14.20 8.36 16.04
N LEU A 72 15.43 7.84 15.96
CA LEU A 72 16.29 8.04 14.81
C LEU A 72 15.70 7.33 13.58
N VAL A 73 15.16 6.12 13.76
CA VAL A 73 14.52 5.33 12.70
C VAL A 73 13.29 6.07 12.17
N ILE A 74 12.44 6.59 13.06
CA ILE A 74 11.26 7.38 12.67
C ILE A 74 11.69 8.59 11.84
N ASN A 75 12.64 9.38 12.33
CA ASN A 75 13.14 10.55 11.60
C ASN A 75 13.76 10.19 10.25
N GLN A 76 14.40 9.02 10.14
CA GLN A 76 14.95 8.55 8.86
C GLN A 76 13.86 8.07 7.90
N MET A 77 12.79 7.45 8.41
CA MET A 77 11.62 7.08 7.62
C MET A 77 10.90 8.31 7.07
N ASP A 78 10.71 9.35 7.88
CA ASP A 78 10.07 10.61 7.45
C ASP A 78 10.89 11.27 6.33
N LYS A 79 12.22 11.35 6.50
CA LYS A 79 13.13 11.85 5.45
C LYS A 79 13.05 11.04 4.16
N ASN A 80 12.93 9.71 4.26
CA ASN A 80 12.82 8.85 3.09
C ASN A 80 11.47 9.08 2.39
N PHE A 81 10.40 9.27 3.15
CA PHE A 81 9.06 9.57 2.63
C PHE A 81 9.02 10.91 1.89
N ASP A 82 9.60 11.96 2.47
CA ASP A 82 9.68 13.28 1.82
C ASP A 82 10.44 13.20 0.50
N LYS A 83 11.54 12.43 0.46
CA LYS A 83 12.32 12.20 -0.76
C LYS A 83 11.54 11.42 -1.81
N GLU A 84 10.85 10.34 -1.43
CA GLU A 84 10.02 9.56 -2.35
C GLU A 84 8.88 10.41 -2.91
N THR A 85 8.24 11.23 -2.08
CA THR A 85 7.15 12.12 -2.48
C THR A 85 7.64 13.21 -3.43
N ALA A 86 8.75 13.88 -3.10
CA ALA A 86 9.36 14.87 -3.98
C ALA A 86 9.81 14.27 -5.32
N LYS A 87 10.34 13.05 -5.32
CA LYS A 87 10.76 12.35 -6.52
C LYS A 87 9.57 12.02 -7.44
N ASN A 88 8.47 11.55 -6.87
CA ASN A 88 7.22 11.28 -7.60
C ASN A 88 6.61 12.56 -8.21
N GLU A 89 6.78 13.72 -7.57
CA GLU A 89 6.33 15.01 -8.12
C GLU A 89 7.19 15.49 -9.30
N THR A 90 8.49 15.23 -9.29
CA THR A 90 9.39 15.54 -10.41
C THR A 90 9.21 14.59 -11.60
N GLU A 91 9.03 13.29 -11.37
CA GLU A 91 8.82 12.30 -12.43
C GLU A 91 7.49 12.52 -13.19
N ASN A 92 6.48 13.13 -12.53
CA ASN A 92 5.23 13.51 -13.19
C ASN A 92 5.32 14.77 -14.08
N LYS A 93 6.38 15.59 -13.95
CA LYS A 93 6.59 16.77 -14.81
C LYS A 93 7.28 16.43 -16.13
N ASP A 94 8.21 15.48 -16.13
CA ASP A 94 8.99 15.10 -17.32
C ASP A 94 8.21 14.22 -18.33
N ASN A 95 7.06 13.65 -17.95
CA ASN A 95 6.18 12.92 -18.86
C ASN A 95 5.10 13.77 -19.55
N SER A 96 5.08 15.10 -19.33
CA SER A 96 4.07 16.01 -19.90
C SER A 96 4.48 16.70 -21.21
N THR A 97 5.69 16.50 -21.73
CA THR A 97 6.19 17.17 -22.94
C THR A 97 6.42 16.25 -24.15
N ALA A 98 5.97 14.99 -24.10
CA ALA A 98 6.01 14.08 -25.25
C ALA A 98 4.70 13.30 -25.42
N SER A 99 3.62 13.99 -25.77
CA SER A 99 2.50 13.45 -26.58
C SER A 99 1.40 14.51 -26.75
N ALA A 100 1.67 15.50 -27.59
CA ALA A 100 0.60 16.14 -28.35
C ALA A 100 0.42 15.33 -29.64
N GLU A 101 -0.83 14.95 -29.90
CA GLU A 101 -1.38 14.32 -31.13
C GLU A 101 -1.31 12.78 -31.21
N GLU A 102 -2.37 12.09 -30.76
CA GLU A 102 -3.38 11.53 -31.68
C GLU A 102 -4.65 11.10 -30.91
N ASN A 103 -5.80 11.51 -31.46
CA ASN A 103 -7.16 11.26 -30.98
C ASN A 103 -7.51 9.76 -31.01
N GLN A 104 -8.01 9.21 -29.89
CA GLN A 104 -9.15 8.27 -29.93
C GLN A 104 -9.80 8.08 -28.56
N THR A 105 -11.02 8.60 -28.45
CA THR A 105 -11.97 8.35 -27.36
C THR A 105 -12.24 6.85 -27.18
N PRO A 106 -12.10 6.28 -25.97
CA PRO A 106 -12.66 4.96 -25.70
C PRO A 106 -14.18 5.06 -25.53
N LYS A 107 -14.92 4.55 -26.53
CA LYS A 107 -16.33 4.19 -26.38
C LYS A 107 -16.43 3.05 -25.36
N VAL A 108 -16.81 3.37 -24.13
CA VAL A 108 -17.23 2.34 -23.17
C VAL A 108 -18.64 1.91 -23.58
N GLY A 109 -18.75 0.70 -24.14
CA GLY A 109 -20.00 0.07 -24.51
C GLY A 109 -20.88 -0.14 -23.29
N LEU A 110 -21.90 0.71 -23.16
CA LEU A 110 -23.05 0.49 -22.30
C LEU A 110 -23.97 -0.54 -22.96
N ASN A 111 -23.58 -1.81 -23.02
CA ASN A 111 -24.43 -2.90 -23.48
C ASN A 111 -23.88 -4.25 -22.99
N ASP A 112 -24.24 -4.62 -21.76
CA ASP A 112 -24.44 -6.02 -21.38
C ASP A 112 -25.35 -6.06 -20.14
N MET A 113 -26.61 -5.67 -20.34
CA MET A 113 -27.72 -6.13 -19.51
C MET A 113 -28.33 -7.36 -20.19
N PRO A 114 -28.40 -8.52 -19.52
CA PRO A 114 -29.12 -9.66 -20.07
C PRO A 114 -30.62 -9.31 -20.13
N LYS A 115 -31.16 -9.25 -21.36
CA LYS A 115 -32.61 -9.11 -21.59
C LYS A 115 -33.33 -10.24 -20.86
N ARG A 116 -34.15 -9.89 -19.86
CA ARG A 116 -35.11 -10.83 -19.29
C ARG A 116 -36.15 -11.15 -20.34
N ALA A 117 -36.18 -12.40 -20.80
CA ALA A 117 -37.31 -12.94 -21.56
C ALA A 117 -38.57 -12.82 -20.68
N SER A 118 -39.63 -12.25 -21.27
CA SER A 118 -41.00 -12.28 -20.74
C SER A 118 -41.62 -13.64 -21.01
#